data_AF-A0AAW1QAV0-F1
#
_entry.id   AF-A0AAW1QAV0-F1
#
_cell.length_a   1.000
_cell.length_b   1.000
_cell.length_c   1.000
_cell.angle_alpha   90.00
_cell.angle_beta   90.00
_cell.angle_gamma   90.00
#
_symmetry.space_group_name_H-M   'P 1'
#
loop_
_entity.id
_entity.type
_entity.pdbx_description
1 polymer ?
#
loop_
_entity_poly.entity_id
_entity_poly.type
_entity_poly.pdbx_seq_one_letter_code
_entity_poly.pdbx_strand_id
1 'polypeptide(L)'
;MAQGPVVLFAPNLVGYVRLCLLASSILTGTGSPAVTVFLLCFNLLLDGLDGFLARRLGQASSFGAFLDVLIDNATRGVFYVWAFDSPAGVLFVLLEMLSFLCTHKGGGAAWKTGYFSNSPWWVQKVMANGFRTPQGSLTVLGLMGCPVWLWTRRWYPASVFASPFFAVPAVIGRCMAGAVEIWVIARHIQGMLREDAQAHLHQAGRKLTSYLAAN
;
A
#
# COMPACT_ATOMS: atom_id res chain seq x y z
N MET A 1 8.22 -26.15 19.88
CA MET A 1 6.74 -26.14 19.84
C MET A 1 6.34 -25.90 18.39
N ALA A 2 5.49 -26.76 17.82
CA ALA A 2 4.97 -26.51 16.48
C ALA A 2 4.19 -25.19 16.51
N GLN A 3 4.63 -24.20 15.74
CA GLN A 3 3.85 -22.98 15.58
C GLN A 3 2.52 -23.38 14.95
N GLY A 4 1.40 -22.89 15.49
CA GLY A 4 0.07 -23.19 14.96
C GLY A 4 -0.12 -22.70 13.51
N PRO A 5 -1.30 -22.89 12.91
CA PRO A 5 -1.58 -22.39 11.57
C PRO A 5 -1.32 -20.88 11.47
N VAL A 6 -0.64 -20.43 10.41
CA VAL A 6 -0.26 -19.01 10.21
C VAL A 6 -1.49 -18.09 10.30
N VAL A 7 -2.63 -18.50 9.75
CA VAL A 7 -3.89 -17.72 9.79
C VAL A 7 -4.41 -17.47 11.22
N LEU A 8 -3.98 -18.27 12.21
CA LEU A 8 -4.36 -18.13 13.61
C LEU A 8 -3.27 -17.47 14.47
N PHE A 9 -2.21 -16.95 13.87
CA PHE A 9 -1.21 -16.17 14.61
C PHE A 9 -1.85 -14.95 15.26
N ALA A 10 -1.41 -14.61 16.47
CA ALA A 10 -1.92 -13.48 17.24
C ALA A 10 -1.97 -12.15 16.45
N PRO A 11 -0.91 -11.74 15.69
CA PRO A 11 -0.99 -10.55 14.85
C PRO A 11 -2.09 -10.64 13.77
N ASN A 12 -2.33 -11.82 13.20
CA ASN A 12 -3.35 -11.99 12.15
C ASN A 12 -4.77 -11.93 12.72
N LEU A 13 -4.98 -12.40 13.95
CA LEU A 13 -6.24 -12.23 14.66
C LEU A 13 -6.54 -10.74 14.90
N VAL A 14 -5.53 -9.94 15.25
CA VAL A 14 -5.66 -8.47 15.33
C VAL A 14 -6.01 -7.89 13.96
N GLY A 15 -5.38 -8.37 12.88
CA GLY A 15 -5.76 -8.03 11.50
C GLY A 15 -7.23 -8.31 11.18
N TYR A 16 -7.79 -9.43 11.62
CA TYR A 16 -9.23 -9.71 11.44
C TYR A 16 -10.12 -8.75 12.23
N VAL A 17 -9.73 -8.39 13.45
CA VAL A 17 -10.43 -7.35 14.22
C VAL A 17 -10.39 -6.00 13.48
N ARG A 18 -9.24 -5.62 12.91
CA ARG A 18 -9.09 -4.42 12.08
C ARG A 18 -10.03 -4.44 10.87
N LEU A 19 -10.17 -5.59 10.21
CA LEU A 19 -11.12 -5.76 9.10
C LEU A 19 -12.58 -5.58 9.55
N CYS A 20 -12.96 -6.13 10.72
CA CYS A 20 -14.28 -5.91 11.29
C CYS A 20 -14.53 -4.43 11.61
N LEU A 21 -13.56 -3.73 12.20
CA LEU A 21 -13.66 -2.29 12.49
C LEU A 21 -13.82 -1.47 11.21
N LEU A 22 -13.07 -1.80 10.15
CA LEU A 22 -13.20 -1.19 8.85
C LEU A 22 -14.61 -1.40 8.27
N ALA A 23 -15.11 -2.65 8.28
CA ALA A 23 -16.46 -2.95 7.82
C ALA A 23 -17.52 -2.19 8.63
N SER A 24 -17.40 -2.16 9.96
CA SER A 24 -18.28 -1.36 10.82
C SER A 24 -18.25 0.12 10.47
N SER A 25 -17.07 0.69 10.19
CA SER A 25 -16.95 2.10 9.79
C SER A 25 -17.69 2.37 8.48
N ILE A 26 -17.62 1.44 7.52
CA ILE A 26 -18.33 1.55 6.24
C ILE A 26 -19.84 1.49 6.45
N LEU A 27 -20.31 0.59 7.32
CA LEU A 27 -21.74 0.43 7.64
C LEU A 27 -22.31 1.64 8.39
N THR A 28 -21.54 2.26 9.29
CA THR A 28 -21.95 3.52 9.94
C THR A 28 -21.89 4.71 8.97
N GLY A 29 -21.06 4.58 7.93
CA GLY A 29 -20.94 5.52 6.83
C GLY A 29 -20.62 6.94 7.30
N THR A 30 -21.14 7.91 6.56
CA THR A 30 -20.98 9.33 6.86
C THR A 30 -22.11 9.89 7.74
N GLY A 31 -23.11 9.07 8.09
CA GLY A 31 -24.24 9.48 8.94
C GLY A 31 -23.87 9.72 10.40
N SER A 32 -22.71 9.23 10.84
CA SER A 32 -22.18 9.48 12.19
C SER A 32 -20.65 9.68 12.15
N PRO A 33 -20.16 10.85 11.71
CA PRO A 33 -18.73 11.10 11.50
C PRO A 33 -17.86 10.87 12.74
N ALA A 34 -18.40 11.10 13.95
CA ALA A 34 -17.68 10.85 15.20
C ALA A 34 -17.41 9.36 15.46
N VAL A 35 -18.39 8.49 15.18
CA VAL A 35 -18.24 7.03 15.32
C VAL A 35 -17.24 6.50 14.30
N THR A 36 -17.33 6.99 13.07
CA THR A 36 -16.40 6.65 11.99
C THR A 36 -14.96 7.03 12.36
N VAL A 37 -14.72 8.23 12.88
CA VAL A 37 -13.39 8.64 13.37
C VAL A 37 -12.91 7.72 14.48
N PHE A 38 -13.77 7.41 15.46
CA PHE A 38 -13.40 6.53 16.56
C PHE A 38 -12.96 5.14 16.06
N LEU A 39 -13.75 4.52 15.17
CA LEU A 39 -13.45 3.21 14.60
C LEU A 39 -12.14 3.21 13.80
N LEU A 40 -11.90 4.27 13.00
CA LEU A 40 -10.71 4.39 12.17
C LEU A 40 -9.45 4.72 12.99
N CYS A 41 -9.57 5.54 14.03
CA CYS A 41 -8.48 5.77 14.99
C CYS A 41 -8.12 4.48 15.74
N PHE A 42 -9.12 3.70 16.16
CA PHE A 42 -8.88 2.43 16.83
C PHE A 42 -8.23 1.41 15.88
N ASN A 43 -8.64 1.37 14.62
CA ASN A 43 -8.00 0.56 13.58
C ASN A 43 -6.50 0.92 13.41
N LEU A 44 -6.16 2.21 13.36
CA LEU A 44 -4.77 2.68 13.27
C LEU A 44 -3.94 2.30 14.52
N LEU A 45 -4.54 2.27 15.71
CA LEU A 45 -3.83 1.81 16.92
C LEU A 45 -3.52 0.31 16.86
N LEU A 46 -4.46 -0.49 16.34
CA LEU A 46 -4.29 -1.93 16.21
C LEU A 46 -3.25 -2.32 15.15
N ASP A 47 -3.06 -1.50 14.12
CA ASP A 47 -1.95 -1.63 13.16
C ASP A 47 -0.58 -1.68 13.86
N GLY A 48 -0.32 -0.72 14.75
CA GLY A 48 0.90 -0.72 15.56
C GLY A 48 1.02 -1.96 16.45
N LEU A 49 -0.10 -2.48 16.93
CA LEU A 49 -0.16 -3.66 17.82
C LEU A 49 0.16 -4.96 17.09
N ASP A 50 -0.37 -5.19 15.88
CA ASP A 50 -0.10 -6.42 15.14
C ASP A 50 1.39 -6.54 14.78
N GLY A 51 2.03 -5.46 14.36
CA GLY A 51 3.46 -5.44 14.06
C GLY A 51 4.31 -5.67 15.31
N PHE A 52 3.88 -5.11 16.45
CA PHE A 52 4.52 -5.36 17.74
C PHE A 52 4.42 -6.83 18.15
N LEU A 53 3.23 -7.44 18.06
CA LEU A 53 3.01 -8.85 18.38
C LEU A 53 3.79 -9.78 17.44
N ALA A 54 3.81 -9.48 16.15
CA ALA A 54 4.56 -10.26 15.15
C ALA A 54 6.05 -10.34 15.50
N ARG A 55 6.66 -9.22 15.93
CA ARG A 55 8.07 -9.18 16.35
C ARG A 55 8.28 -9.87 17.70
N ARG A 56 7.43 -9.59 18.69
CA ARG A 56 7.59 -10.10 20.06
C ARG A 56 7.38 -11.60 20.15
N LEU A 57 6.48 -12.16 19.35
CA LEU A 57 6.13 -13.58 19.36
C LEU A 57 6.86 -14.39 18.28
N GLY A 58 7.69 -13.75 17.44
CA GLY A 58 8.33 -14.42 16.31
C GLY A 58 7.34 -14.96 15.29
N GLN A 59 6.20 -14.28 15.11
CA GLN A 59 5.07 -14.68 14.26
C GLN A 59 4.95 -13.83 12.98
N ALA A 60 6.04 -13.19 12.55
CA ALA A 60 6.07 -12.48 11.27
C ALA A 60 5.93 -13.48 10.11
N SER A 61 5.01 -13.20 9.18
CA SER A 61 4.75 -14.07 8.03
C SER A 61 4.38 -13.25 6.78
N SER A 62 4.57 -13.83 5.59
CA SER A 62 4.14 -13.20 4.32
C SER A 62 2.64 -12.95 4.26
N PHE A 63 1.84 -13.87 4.82
CA PHE A 63 0.39 -13.69 4.92
C PHE A 63 0.02 -12.50 5.81
N GLY A 64 0.64 -12.38 6.99
CA GLY A 64 0.38 -11.24 7.87
C GLY A 64 0.78 -9.91 7.23
N ALA A 65 1.93 -9.86 6.57
CA ALA A 65 2.37 -8.67 5.83
C ALA A 65 1.47 -8.33 4.64
N PHE A 66 0.87 -9.33 3.98
CA PHE A 66 -0.15 -9.11 2.95
C PHE A 66 -1.44 -8.51 3.54
N LEU A 67 -1.95 -9.13 4.61
CA LEU A 67 -3.20 -8.74 5.26
C LEU A 67 -3.12 -7.30 5.79
N ASP A 68 -1.99 -6.97 6.41
CA ASP A 68 -1.68 -5.64 6.94
C ASP A 68 -1.81 -4.55 5.86
N VAL A 69 -1.04 -4.67 4.77
CA VAL A 69 -1.06 -3.69 3.65
C VAL A 69 -2.44 -3.62 2.98
N LEU A 70 -3.14 -4.76 2.87
CA LEU A 70 -4.50 -4.79 2.33
C LEU A 70 -5.47 -3.95 3.15
N ILE A 71 -5.48 -4.13 4.48
CA ILE A 71 -6.37 -3.41 5.40
C ILE A 71 -6.01 -1.92 5.41
N ASP A 72 -4.73 -1.60 5.39
CA ASP A 72 -4.20 -0.23 5.34
C ASP A 72 -4.69 0.54 4.11
N ASN A 73 -4.50 -0.05 2.92
CA ASN A 73 -4.96 0.56 1.69
C ASN A 73 -6.49 0.69 1.66
N ALA A 74 -7.23 -0.32 2.16
CA ALA A 74 -8.68 -0.25 2.23
C ALA A 74 -9.17 0.85 3.19
N THR A 75 -8.49 1.01 4.33
CA THR A 75 -8.77 2.05 5.33
C THR A 75 -8.56 3.45 4.74
N ARG A 76 -7.42 3.69 4.07
CA ARG A 76 -7.19 4.96 3.35
C ARG A 76 -8.17 5.16 2.21
N GLY A 77 -8.54 4.09 1.51
CA GLY A 77 -9.50 4.14 0.42
C GLY A 77 -10.88 4.64 0.86
N VAL A 78 -11.35 4.21 2.03
CA VAL A 78 -12.59 4.71 2.63
C VAL A 78 -12.53 6.21 2.87
N PHE A 79 -11.42 6.71 3.45
CA PHE A 79 -11.22 8.15 3.62
C PHE A 79 -11.25 8.92 2.29
N TYR A 80 -10.59 8.40 1.26
CA TYR A 80 -10.63 9.02 -0.07
C TYR A 80 -12.03 9.05 -0.64
N VAL A 81 -12.76 7.93 -0.65
CA VAL A 81 -14.11 7.87 -1.20
C VAL A 81 -15.06 8.86 -0.51
N TRP A 82 -14.93 9.05 0.81
CA TRP A 82 -15.78 9.97 1.56
C TRP A 82 -15.30 11.42 1.60
N ALA A 83 -14.12 11.71 1.05
CA ALA A 83 -13.59 13.07 0.99
C ALA A 83 -14.04 13.84 -0.27
N PHE A 84 -14.51 13.14 -1.31
CA PHE A 84 -14.94 13.75 -2.57
C PHE A 84 -16.44 13.56 -2.79
N ASP A 85 -17.11 14.59 -3.33
CA ASP A 85 -18.51 14.48 -3.79
C ASP A 85 -18.62 13.77 -5.15
N SER A 86 -17.47 13.52 -5.80
CA SER A 86 -17.34 12.83 -7.08
C SER A 86 -16.62 11.49 -6.89
N PRO A 87 -16.68 10.56 -7.87
CA PRO A 87 -15.94 9.29 -7.80
C PRO A 87 -14.41 9.45 -7.87
N ALA A 88 -13.87 10.67 -7.86
CA ALA A 88 -12.43 10.93 -7.91
C ALA A 88 -11.64 10.24 -6.78
N GLY A 89 -12.25 10.03 -5.60
CA GLY A 89 -11.63 9.29 -4.50
C GLY A 89 -11.20 7.85 -4.89
N VAL A 90 -11.93 7.24 -5.82
CA VAL A 90 -11.63 5.88 -6.32
C VAL A 90 -10.29 5.84 -7.08
N LEU A 91 -9.85 6.95 -7.68
CA LEU A 91 -8.56 6.99 -8.39
C LEU A 91 -7.39 6.70 -7.46
N PHE A 92 -7.45 7.19 -6.22
CA PHE A 92 -6.42 6.91 -5.20
C PHE A 92 -6.44 5.45 -4.77
N VAL A 93 -7.65 4.87 -4.60
CA VAL A 93 -7.83 3.45 -4.29
C VAL A 93 -7.20 2.58 -5.37
N LEU A 94 -7.50 2.87 -6.64
CA LEU A 94 -6.96 2.13 -7.78
C LEU A 94 -5.43 2.24 -7.82
N LEU A 95 -4.88 3.44 -7.63
CA LEU A 95 -3.44 3.65 -7.65
C LEU A 95 -2.72 2.83 -6.56
N GLU A 96 -3.24 2.86 -5.33
CA GLU A 96 -2.67 2.12 -4.19
C GLU A 96 -2.81 0.61 -4.36
N MET A 97 -3.98 0.13 -4.81
CA MET A 97 -4.23 -1.29 -5.09
C MET A 97 -3.33 -1.83 -6.20
N LEU A 98 -3.18 -1.10 -7.30
CA LEU A 98 -2.33 -1.50 -8.41
C LEU A 98 -0.86 -1.54 -7.99
N SER A 99 -0.39 -0.53 -7.25
CA SER A 99 0.98 -0.52 -6.73
C SER A 99 1.23 -1.68 -5.77
N PHE A 100 0.28 -1.98 -4.89
CA PHE A 100 0.33 -3.14 -4.01
C PHE A 100 0.42 -4.45 -4.80
N LEU A 101 -0.44 -4.66 -5.79
CA LEU A 101 -0.42 -5.86 -6.63
C LEU A 101 0.93 -6.03 -7.35
N CYS A 102 1.46 -4.94 -7.90
CA CYS A 102 2.74 -4.92 -8.62
C CYS A 102 3.95 -5.27 -7.74
N THR A 103 3.88 -4.96 -6.44
CA THR A 103 4.96 -5.25 -5.47
C THR A 103 4.81 -6.60 -4.79
N HIS A 104 3.59 -7.16 -4.73
CA HIS A 104 3.32 -8.41 -4.02
C HIS A 104 3.47 -9.69 -4.85
N LYS A 105 3.61 -9.61 -6.18
CA LYS A 105 3.75 -10.76 -7.11
C LYS A 105 4.88 -11.75 -6.73
N GLY A 106 5.86 -11.34 -5.91
CA GLY A 106 6.97 -12.17 -5.41
C GLY A 106 6.92 -12.59 -3.93
N GLY A 107 5.74 -12.66 -3.31
CA GLY A 107 5.60 -13.17 -1.93
C GLY A 107 5.77 -12.12 -0.81
N GLY A 108 5.54 -10.84 -1.13
CA GLY A 108 5.39 -9.75 -0.15
C GLY A 108 6.66 -9.25 0.55
N ALA A 109 7.73 -10.06 0.61
CA ALA A 109 9.03 -9.64 1.17
C ALA A 109 9.98 -9.08 0.10
N ALA A 110 9.77 -9.44 -1.17
CA ALA A 110 10.67 -9.10 -2.28
C ALA A 110 10.85 -7.58 -2.49
N TRP A 111 9.85 -6.75 -2.17
CA TRP A 111 9.97 -5.30 -2.28
C TRP A 111 10.95 -4.70 -1.27
N LYS A 112 11.21 -5.40 -0.14
CA LYS A 112 12.18 -4.98 0.89
C LYS A 112 13.62 -5.32 0.53
N THR A 113 13.84 -6.19 -0.46
CA THR A 113 15.18 -6.67 -0.85
C THR A 113 15.42 -6.47 -2.34
N GLY A 114 16.21 -5.45 -2.70
CA GLY A 114 16.73 -5.29 -4.06
C GLY A 114 15.73 -4.85 -5.13
N TYR A 115 14.41 -4.83 -4.88
CA TYR A 115 13.43 -4.37 -5.88
C TYR A 115 13.69 -2.93 -6.38
N PHE A 116 14.10 -2.06 -5.46
CA PHE A 116 14.38 -0.65 -5.71
C PHE A 116 15.87 -0.34 -5.98
N SER A 117 16.75 -1.34 -6.06
CA SER A 117 18.19 -1.09 -6.28
C SER A 117 18.47 -0.41 -7.63
N ASN A 118 17.69 -0.75 -8.65
CA ASN A 118 17.77 -0.19 -10.00
C ASN A 118 16.66 0.84 -10.27
N SER A 119 16.24 1.61 -9.25
CA SER A 119 15.26 2.70 -9.42
C SER A 119 15.95 4.04 -9.68
N PRO A 120 15.25 5.05 -10.20
CA PRO A 120 15.75 6.42 -10.24
C PRO A 120 16.22 6.90 -8.86
N TRP A 121 17.19 7.80 -8.83
CA TRP A 121 17.82 8.29 -7.59
C TRP A 121 16.81 8.84 -6.57
N TRP A 122 15.74 9.48 -7.04
CA TRP A 122 14.72 10.07 -6.18
C TRP A 122 13.83 9.01 -5.51
N VAL A 123 13.51 7.93 -6.24
CA VAL A 123 12.81 6.75 -5.67
C VAL A 123 13.71 6.09 -4.63
N GLN A 124 15.00 5.93 -4.92
CA GLN A 124 15.94 5.35 -3.96
C GLN A 124 16.00 6.16 -2.66
N LYS A 125 16.03 7.49 -2.75
CA LYS A 125 16.00 8.37 -1.57
C LYS A 125 14.73 8.22 -0.74
N VAL A 126 13.57 8.04 -1.37
CA VAL A 126 12.30 7.77 -0.68
C VAL A 126 12.34 6.43 0.05
N MET A 127 12.84 5.39 -0.60
CA MET A 127 12.87 4.02 -0.06
C MET A 127 14.02 3.77 0.94
N ALA A 128 15.02 4.65 0.97
CA ALA A 128 16.21 4.49 1.79
C ALA A 128 15.88 4.39 3.30
N ASN A 129 16.63 3.54 3.99
CA ASN A 129 16.50 3.29 5.43
C ASN A 129 15.06 2.91 5.87
N GLY A 130 14.27 2.30 4.99
CA GLY A 130 12.87 1.96 5.27
C GLY A 130 12.02 3.20 5.54
N PHE A 131 12.13 4.19 4.65
CA PHE A 131 11.42 5.48 4.71
C PHE A 131 11.85 6.44 5.84
N ARG A 132 12.96 6.16 6.53
CA ARG A 132 13.47 7.02 7.62
C ARG A 132 14.31 8.23 7.15
N THR A 133 14.31 8.52 5.86
CA THR A 133 14.87 9.77 5.30
C THR A 133 13.82 10.89 5.36
N PRO A 134 14.21 12.18 5.28
CA PRO A 134 13.23 13.27 5.21
C PRO A 134 12.20 13.09 4.08
N GLN A 135 12.66 12.65 2.90
CA GLN A 135 11.80 12.37 1.74
C GLN A 135 10.90 11.16 1.98
N GLY A 136 11.44 10.08 2.55
CA GLY A 136 10.66 8.88 2.88
C GLY A 136 9.60 9.17 3.93
N SER A 137 9.96 9.90 4.99
CA SER A 137 9.06 10.25 6.08
C SER A 137 7.97 11.22 5.61
N LEU A 138 8.32 12.22 4.78
CA LEU A 138 7.32 13.08 4.14
C LEU A 138 6.39 12.28 3.23
N THR A 139 6.91 11.31 2.48
CA THR A 139 6.12 10.43 1.61
C THR A 139 5.11 9.61 2.41
N VAL A 140 5.56 8.95 3.49
CA VAL A 140 4.68 8.17 4.39
C VAL A 140 3.67 9.08 5.09
N LEU A 141 4.11 10.26 5.56
CA LEU A 141 3.23 11.25 6.17
C LEU A 141 2.14 11.71 5.19
N GLY A 142 2.47 11.92 3.91
CA GLY A 142 1.49 12.28 2.91
C GLY A 142 0.57 11.13 2.53
N LEU A 143 1.10 9.91 2.41
CA LEU A 143 0.31 8.71 2.13
C LEU A 143 -0.76 8.50 3.21
N MET A 144 -0.40 8.64 4.49
CA MET A 144 -1.33 8.46 5.61
C MET A 144 -2.16 9.71 5.90
N GLY A 145 -1.54 10.89 5.84
CA GLY A 145 -2.13 12.15 6.29
C GLY A 145 -3.01 12.83 5.26
N CYS A 146 -2.74 12.70 3.96
CA CYS A 146 -3.56 13.30 2.91
C CYS A 146 -5.01 12.81 2.90
N PRO A 147 -5.31 11.49 2.94
CA PRO A 147 -6.70 11.02 2.96
C PRO A 147 -7.44 11.53 4.20
N VAL A 148 -6.78 11.51 5.37
CA VAL A 148 -7.36 12.01 6.63
C VAL A 148 -7.60 13.52 6.57
N TRP A 149 -6.66 14.30 6.02
CA TRP A 149 -6.79 15.75 5.87
C TRP A 149 -7.94 16.11 4.92
N LEU A 150 -8.03 15.48 3.75
CA LEU A 150 -9.11 15.69 2.78
C LEU A 150 -10.47 15.40 3.40
N TRP A 151 -10.59 14.28 4.11
CA TRP A 151 -11.80 13.90 4.82
C TRP A 151 -12.13 14.88 5.95
N THR A 152 -11.14 15.27 6.77
CA THR A 152 -11.33 16.21 7.88
C THR A 152 -11.77 17.58 7.38
N ARG A 153 -11.19 18.05 6.27
CA ARG A 153 -11.60 19.29 5.63
C ARG A 153 -13.06 19.27 5.17
N ARG A 154 -13.55 18.11 4.72
CA ARG A 154 -14.92 17.93 4.25
C ARG A 154 -15.95 17.87 5.40
N TRP A 155 -15.61 17.21 6.50
CA TRP A 155 -16.54 16.91 7.60
C TRP A 155 -16.39 17.83 8.82
N TYR A 156 -15.19 18.34 9.07
CA TYR A 156 -14.87 19.24 10.18
C TYR A 156 -14.03 20.44 9.71
N PRO A 157 -14.53 21.29 8.79
CA PRO A 157 -13.75 22.37 8.18
C PRO A 157 -13.25 23.42 9.18
N ALA A 158 -13.92 23.59 10.33
CA ALA A 158 -13.50 24.50 11.39
C ALA A 158 -12.36 23.94 12.28
N SER A 159 -12.01 22.67 12.13
CA SER A 159 -10.95 22.03 12.90
C SER A 159 -9.57 22.57 12.51
N VAL A 160 -8.67 22.73 13.48
CA VAL A 160 -7.26 23.08 13.22
C VAL A 160 -6.58 22.08 12.28
N PHE A 161 -7.04 20.81 12.30
CA PHE A 161 -6.55 19.75 11.44
C PHE A 161 -6.98 19.88 9.98
N ALA A 162 -8.00 20.70 9.67
CA ALA A 162 -8.39 21.04 8.30
C ALA A 162 -7.57 22.22 7.72
N SER A 163 -6.70 22.83 8.51
CA SER A 163 -5.97 24.03 8.11
C SER A 163 -4.94 23.78 6.98
N PRO A 164 -4.56 24.81 6.21
CA PRO A 164 -3.51 24.71 5.20
C PRO A 164 -2.14 24.26 5.74
N PHE A 165 -1.87 24.48 7.03
CA PHE A 165 -0.63 24.07 7.68
C PHE A 165 -0.39 22.56 7.55
N PHE A 166 -1.45 21.75 7.73
CA PHE A 166 -1.38 20.30 7.54
C PHE A 166 -1.52 19.88 6.07
N ALA A 167 -2.18 20.72 5.25
CA ALA A 167 -2.40 20.45 3.84
C ALA A 167 -1.08 20.35 3.05
N VAL A 168 -0.18 21.30 3.24
CA VAL A 168 1.06 21.42 2.46
C VAL A 168 1.92 20.15 2.55
N PRO A 169 2.35 19.68 3.74
CA PRO A 169 3.16 18.47 3.84
C PRO A 169 2.38 17.22 3.39
N ALA A 170 1.08 17.15 3.67
CA ALA A 170 0.24 16.01 3.30
C ALA A 170 0.12 15.86 1.78
N VAL A 171 -0.16 16.95 1.06
CA VAL A 171 -0.31 16.94 -0.40
C VAL A 171 1.03 16.69 -1.08
N ILE A 172 2.12 17.36 -0.65
CA ILE A 172 3.45 17.14 -1.20
C ILE A 172 3.86 15.68 -1.03
N GLY A 173 3.73 15.15 0.19
CA GLY A 173 4.03 13.75 0.48
C GLY A 173 3.19 12.78 -0.35
N ARG A 174 1.89 13.08 -0.55
CA ARG A 174 1.02 12.23 -1.35
C ARG A 174 1.36 12.25 -2.83
N CYS A 175 1.75 13.40 -3.38
CA CYS A 175 2.26 13.52 -4.74
C CYS A 175 3.55 12.70 -4.92
N MET A 176 4.46 12.74 -3.94
CA MET A 176 5.66 11.90 -3.96
C MET A 176 5.31 10.40 -3.92
N ALA A 177 4.39 10.00 -3.04
CA ALA A 177 3.90 8.63 -2.98
C ALA A 177 3.30 8.20 -4.32
N GLY A 178 2.47 9.05 -4.93
CA GLY A 178 1.85 8.82 -6.23
C GLY A 178 2.86 8.64 -7.35
N ALA A 179 3.91 9.44 -7.36
CA ALA A 179 5.00 9.29 -8.32
C ALA A 179 5.72 7.94 -8.15
N VAL A 180 5.99 7.50 -6.92
CA VAL A 180 6.58 6.18 -6.64
C VAL A 180 5.63 5.06 -7.07
N GLU A 181 4.34 5.16 -6.76
CA GLU A 181 3.32 4.18 -7.12
C GLU A 181 3.21 4.01 -8.64
N ILE A 182 3.15 5.11 -9.40
CA ILE A 182 3.15 5.12 -10.87
C ILE A 182 4.43 4.49 -11.41
N TRP A 183 5.58 4.84 -10.84
CA TRP A 183 6.86 4.27 -11.26
C TRP A 183 6.91 2.75 -11.02
N VAL A 184 6.42 2.28 -9.88
CA VAL A 184 6.31 0.85 -9.54
C VAL A 184 5.46 0.12 -10.58
N ILE A 185 4.29 0.66 -10.92
CA ILE A 185 3.38 0.08 -11.91
C ILE A 185 4.04 0.05 -13.29
N ALA A 186 4.66 1.15 -13.71
CA ALA A 186 5.36 1.23 -15.01
C ALA A 186 6.51 0.22 -15.08
N ARG A 187 7.31 0.09 -14.02
CA ARG A 187 8.39 -0.89 -13.93
C ARG A 187 7.86 -2.32 -14.03
N HIS A 188 6.73 -2.61 -13.38
CA HIS A 188 6.10 -3.93 -13.44
C HIS A 188 5.70 -4.29 -14.88
N ILE A 189 5.04 -3.37 -15.58
CA ILE A 189 4.63 -3.53 -16.97
C ILE A 189 5.86 -3.73 -17.87
N GLN A 190 6.89 -2.91 -17.71
CA GLN A 190 8.15 -3.05 -18.46
C GLN A 190 8.84 -4.40 -18.20
N GLY A 191 8.75 -4.93 -16.99
CA GLY A 191 9.24 -6.26 -16.65
C GLY A 191 8.55 -7.34 -17.47
N MET A 192 7.21 -7.34 -17.49
CA MET A 192 6.42 -8.31 -18.26
C MET A 192 6.69 -8.22 -19.76
N LEU A 193 6.74 -6.99 -20.32
CA LEU A 193 7.05 -6.81 -21.74
C LEU A 193 8.43 -7.34 -22.13
N ARG A 194 9.41 -7.28 -21.22
CA ARG A 194 10.75 -7.86 -21.44
C ARG A 194 10.73 -9.38 -21.39
N GLU A 195 9.99 -9.96 -20.45
CA GLU A 195 9.80 -11.41 -20.34
C GLU A 195 9.15 -11.97 -21.62
N ASP A 196 8.09 -11.32 -22.12
CA ASP A 196 7.42 -11.71 -23.36
C ASP A 196 8.35 -11.62 -24.58
N ALA A 197 9.12 -10.53 -24.70
CA ALA A 197 10.09 -10.36 -25.77
C ALA A 197 11.16 -11.47 -25.76
N GLN A 198 11.67 -11.84 -24.58
CA GLN A 198 12.63 -12.92 -24.43
C GLN A 198 12.03 -14.28 -24.81
N ALA A 199 10.79 -14.55 -24.39
CA ALA A 199 10.10 -15.79 -24.74
C ALA A 199 9.93 -15.94 -26.27
N HIS A 200 9.56 -14.86 -26.97
CA HIS A 200 9.46 -14.85 -28.42
C HIS A 200 10.81 -15.10 -29.11
N LEU A 201 11.90 -14.47 -28.64
CA LEU A 201 13.24 -14.71 -29.17
C LEU A 201 13.68 -16.17 -28.96
N HIS A 202 13.44 -16.74 -27.78
CA HIS A 202 13.73 -18.15 -27.51
C HIS A 202 12.92 -19.11 -28.39
N GLN A 203 11.67 -18.78 -28.70
CA GLN A 203 10.84 -19.59 -29.59
C GLN A 203 11.29 -19.49 -31.06
N ALA A 204 11.66 -18.29 -31.52
CA ALA A 204 12.21 -18.08 -32.87
C ALA A 204 13.54 -18.82 -33.05
N GLY A 205 14.44 -18.73 -32.06
CA GLY A 205 15.70 -19.47 -32.05
C GLY A 205 15.48 -20.99 -32.14
N ARG A 206 14.57 -21.53 -31.33
CA ARG A 206 14.22 -22.97 -31.38
C ARG A 206 13.71 -23.40 -32.76
N LYS A 207 12.84 -22.60 -33.40
CA LYS A 207 12.37 -22.88 -34.76
C LYS A 207 13.52 -22.92 -35.75
N LEU A 208 14.41 -21.92 -35.72
CA LEU A 208 15.58 -21.87 -36.62
C LEU A 208 16.48 -23.09 -36.44
N THR A 209 16.78 -23.49 -35.20
CA THR A 209 17.58 -24.69 -34.92
C THR A 209 16.90 -25.95 -35.45
N SER A 210 15.58 -26.08 -35.33
CA SER A 210 14.85 -27.23 -35.90
C SER A 210 14.86 -27.28 -37.43
N TYR A 211 14.78 -26.11 -38.12
CA TYR A 211 14.90 -26.05 -39.57
C TYR A 211 16.30 -26.43 -40.06
N LEU A 212 17.34 -25.97 -39.36
CA LEU A 212 18.74 -26.31 -39.70
C LEU A 212 19.09 -27.77 -39.40
N ALA A 213 18.37 -28.44 -38.50
CA ALA A 213 18.57 -29.86 -38.21
C ALA A 213 17.77 -30.80 -39.15
N ALA A 214 16.79 -30.27 -39.87
CA ALA A 214 15.92 -31.04 -40.77
C ALA A 214 16.34 -30.96 -42.26
N ASN A 215 17.29 -30.10 -42.60
CA ASN A 215 17.89 -29.92 -43.92
C ASN A 215 19.39 -30.18 -43.87
#